data_AF-A0A7W0T420-F1
#
_entry.id   AF-A0A7W0T420-F1
#
_cell.length_a   1.000
_cell.length_b   1.000
_cell.length_c   1.000
_cell.angle_alpha   90.00
_cell.angle_beta   90.00
_cell.angle_gamma   90.00
#
_symmetry.space_group_name_H-M   'P 1'
#
loop_
_entity.id
_entity.type
_entity.pdbx_description
1 polymer ?
#
loop_
_entity_poly.entity_id
_entity_poly.type
_entity_poly.pdbx_seq_one_letter_code
_entity_poly.pdbx_strand_id
1 'polypeptide(L)'
;MTRFNANFRSNPSTSGRWCRAGCPIVIAGLLAVSGCTDEPEPLDPATCDAATTYRVASVLMPHIGAEARATGLDLNGDEMVDNQVGMISSTLHGQVGPLLDLSRTASARFASDITWTIAVQHCPDAGAVVSLTSSTGSVSQLIGRMRDGVIVATGYEGELPVSTLFDAGGTFVDPGWVAAARAKIELRELDANRIEGKVTMALDSEATLEALARPLTPFFNAHPEELAFFIDYFDDDEDGQLTVEEITASNLAQSLTAPDLDLPSGPALSFGIGFAATR
;
A
#
# COMPACT_ATOMS: atom_id res chain seq x y z
N MET A 1 8.29 3.00 27.47
CA MET A 1 7.15 2.20 27.98
C MET A 1 6.02 3.16 28.31
N THR A 2 5.17 3.46 27.33
CA THR A 2 4.06 4.42 27.47
C THR A 2 2.79 3.67 27.08
N ARG A 3 1.89 3.47 28.04
CA ARG A 3 0.68 2.66 27.88
C ARG A 3 -0.39 3.46 27.15
N PHE A 4 -0.82 2.99 25.98
CA PHE A 4 -2.07 3.41 25.36
C PHE A 4 -3.23 2.66 26.04
N ASN A 5 -4.18 3.41 26.59
CA ASN A 5 -5.34 2.90 27.31
C ASN A 5 -6.58 3.27 26.50
N ALA A 6 -7.12 2.33 25.70
CA ALA A 6 -8.34 2.54 24.93
C ALA A 6 -9.51 1.85 25.63
N ASN A 7 -10.30 2.64 26.37
CA ASN A 7 -11.60 2.21 26.89
C ASN A 7 -12.66 2.40 25.79
N PHE A 8 -13.04 1.32 25.10
CA PHE A 8 -14.23 1.31 24.25
C PHE A 8 -15.45 0.84 25.05
N ARG A 9 -16.40 1.75 25.27
CA ARG A 9 -17.75 1.42 25.72
C ARG A 9 -18.59 1.05 24.49
N SER A 10 -19.16 -0.15 24.49
CA SER A 10 -20.19 -0.56 23.53
C SER A 10 -21.55 0.05 23.92
N ASN A 11 -22.16 0.77 23.00
CA ASN A 11 -23.58 1.14 23.08
C ASN A 11 -24.40 0.12 22.26
N PRO A 12 -25.47 -0.46 22.81
CA PRO A 12 -26.40 -1.28 22.04
C PRO A 12 -27.35 -0.38 21.25
N SER A 13 -27.39 -0.50 19.91
CA SER A 13 -28.43 0.15 19.12
C SER A 13 -29.67 -0.74 19.04
N THR A 14 -30.79 -0.11 19.37
CA THR A 14 -32.12 -0.65 19.53
C THR A 14 -32.84 -0.88 18.21
N SER A 15 -33.60 -1.97 18.19
CA SER A 15 -34.71 -2.30 17.30
C SER A 15 -35.58 -1.14 16.82
N GLY A 16 -35.89 -1.12 15.52
CA GLY A 16 -36.99 -0.36 14.93
C GLY A 16 -37.69 -1.16 13.83
N ARG A 17 -38.96 -1.53 14.07
CA ARG A 17 -39.91 -2.12 13.10
C ARG A 17 -40.80 -1.02 12.49
N TRP A 18 -41.47 -1.37 11.38
CA TRP A 18 -42.62 -0.70 10.68
C TRP A 18 -42.19 0.48 9.78
N CYS A 19 -42.54 0.55 8.49
CA CYS A 19 -43.86 0.38 7.87
C CYS A 19 -43.82 -0.35 6.50
N ARG A 20 -44.81 -1.21 6.27
CA ARG A 20 -45.20 -1.72 4.94
C ARG A 20 -46.45 -0.99 4.45
N ALA A 21 -46.46 -0.79 3.13
CA ALA A 21 -47.60 -0.72 2.22
C ALA A 21 -48.45 0.56 2.18
N GLY A 22 -48.43 1.19 1.00
CA GLY A 22 -49.61 1.85 0.44
C GLY A 22 -49.39 3.27 -0.07
N CYS A 23 -48.77 3.44 -1.24
CA CYS A 23 -49.06 4.61 -2.07
C CYS A 23 -48.85 4.29 -3.56
N PRO A 24 -49.89 4.36 -4.40
CA PRO A 24 -49.78 4.18 -5.84
C PRO A 24 -49.47 5.50 -6.55
N ILE A 25 -48.55 5.43 -7.53
CA ILE A 25 -48.48 6.21 -8.79
C ILE A 25 -48.57 7.74 -8.69
N VAL A 26 -47.42 8.40 -8.82
CA VAL A 26 -47.25 9.57 -9.71
C VAL A 26 -45.92 9.43 -10.46
N ILE A 27 -46.02 9.11 -11.75
CA ILE A 27 -44.95 9.20 -12.75
C ILE A 27 -45.00 10.63 -13.29
N ALA A 28 -43.98 11.46 -13.00
CA ALA A 28 -43.50 12.57 -13.83
C ALA A 28 -42.53 13.43 -13.02
N GLY A 29 -41.27 13.49 -13.47
CA GLY A 29 -40.24 14.33 -12.85
C GLY A 29 -39.17 13.55 -12.10
N LEU A 30 -38.64 12.47 -12.69
CA LEU A 30 -37.27 12.09 -12.34
C LEU A 30 -36.38 13.20 -12.89
N LEU A 31 -36.13 14.18 -12.02
CA LEU A 31 -34.99 15.06 -12.12
C LEU A 31 -33.80 14.18 -12.47
N ALA A 32 -33.29 14.35 -13.68
CA ALA A 32 -31.90 14.08 -13.96
C ALA A 32 -31.13 14.99 -13.00
N VAL A 33 -30.95 14.53 -11.78
CA VAL A 33 -29.83 14.95 -10.97
C VAL A 33 -28.66 14.35 -11.73
N SER A 34 -28.24 15.06 -12.78
CA SER A 34 -26.87 15.00 -13.25
C SER A 34 -26.07 15.28 -11.99
N GLY A 35 -25.72 14.20 -11.29
CA GLY A 35 -24.68 14.23 -10.29
C GLY A 35 -23.47 14.66 -11.08
N CYS A 36 -23.25 15.97 -11.12
CA CYS A 36 -21.97 16.55 -11.42
C CYS A 36 -21.07 15.90 -10.37
N THR A 37 -20.44 14.79 -10.73
CA THR A 37 -19.13 14.48 -10.19
C THR A 37 -18.34 15.72 -10.53
N ASP A 38 -18.17 16.61 -9.55
CA ASP A 38 -17.26 17.74 -9.63
C ASP A 38 -15.87 17.12 -9.79
N GLU A 39 -15.59 16.65 -11.00
CA GLU A 39 -14.29 16.20 -11.41
C GLU A 39 -13.45 17.46 -11.29
N PRO A 40 -12.52 17.49 -10.32
CA PRO A 40 -11.80 18.71 -10.02
C PRO A 40 -11.14 19.20 -11.31
N GLU A 41 -11.24 20.50 -11.59
CA GLU A 41 -10.57 21.08 -12.76
C GLU A 41 -9.11 20.63 -12.77
N PRO A 42 -8.56 20.25 -13.94
CA PRO A 42 -7.17 19.84 -14.04
C PRO A 42 -6.25 20.89 -13.43
N LEU A 43 -5.47 20.50 -12.42
CA LEU A 43 -4.46 21.38 -11.83
C LEU A 43 -3.34 21.60 -12.85
N ASP A 44 -3.00 22.86 -13.13
CA ASP A 44 -1.84 23.22 -13.97
C ASP A 44 -0.56 23.24 -13.11
N PRO A 45 0.36 22.26 -13.26
CA PRO A 45 1.59 22.20 -12.47
C PRO A 45 2.48 23.44 -12.60
N ALA A 46 2.36 24.20 -13.70
CA ALA A 46 3.13 25.43 -13.90
C ALA A 46 2.72 26.57 -12.95
N THR A 47 1.55 26.45 -12.30
CA THR A 47 1.05 27.41 -11.32
C THR A 47 1.43 27.06 -9.87
N CYS A 48 2.02 25.88 -9.65
CA CYS A 48 2.39 25.41 -8.32
C CYS A 48 3.73 26.01 -7.86
N ASP A 49 3.94 26.03 -6.54
CA ASP A 49 5.21 26.39 -5.93
C ASP A 49 6.34 25.42 -6.35
N ALA A 50 7.58 25.86 -6.14
CA ALA A 50 8.73 25.00 -6.36
C ALA A 50 8.65 23.72 -5.50
N ALA A 51 8.95 22.58 -6.11
CA ALA A 51 8.86 21.29 -5.44
C ALA A 51 9.83 21.21 -4.24
N THR A 52 9.31 20.71 -3.12
CA THR A 52 10.13 20.30 -1.97
C THR A 52 10.29 18.78 -2.00
N THR A 53 11.53 18.32 -2.14
CA THR A 53 11.85 16.89 -2.22
C THR A 53 12.22 16.34 -0.85
N TYR A 54 11.67 15.17 -0.52
CA TYR A 54 11.95 14.39 0.67
C TYR A 54 12.41 12.99 0.24
N ARG A 55 13.44 12.44 0.88
CA ARG A 55 13.84 11.04 0.73
C ARG A 55 13.15 10.20 1.79
N VAL A 56 12.53 9.10 1.37
CA VAL A 56 11.95 8.12 2.29
C VAL A 56 13.08 7.53 3.14
N ALA A 57 12.97 7.69 4.45
CA ALA A 57 13.99 7.30 5.42
C ALA A 57 13.59 6.05 6.22
N SER A 58 12.27 5.83 6.38
CA SER A 58 11.74 4.65 7.05
C SER A 58 10.38 4.27 6.49
N VAL A 59 10.08 2.98 6.55
CA VAL A 59 8.79 2.41 6.17
C VAL A 59 8.20 1.62 7.34
N LEU A 60 6.88 1.58 7.39
CA LEU A 60 6.10 0.81 8.34
C LEU A 60 5.33 -0.27 7.60
N MET A 61 5.79 -1.51 7.77
CA MET A 61 5.12 -2.73 7.31
C MET A 61 4.12 -3.20 8.38
N PRO A 62 2.91 -3.61 7.99
CA PRO A 62 1.92 -4.13 8.94
C PRO A 62 2.38 -5.42 9.63
N HIS A 63 2.26 -5.47 10.96
CA HIS A 63 2.50 -6.65 11.78
C HIS A 63 1.20 -7.39 12.13
N ILE A 64 0.07 -6.69 12.13
CA ILE A 64 -1.26 -7.26 12.37
C ILE A 64 -2.28 -6.75 11.34
N GLY A 65 -3.37 -7.50 11.14
CA GLY A 65 -4.40 -7.12 10.16
C GLY A 65 -5.15 -5.82 10.46
N ALA A 66 -5.06 -5.28 11.69
CA ALA A 66 -5.57 -3.94 12.00
C ALA A 66 -4.65 -2.85 11.44
N GLU A 67 -3.34 -3.05 11.49
CA GLU A 67 -2.34 -2.13 10.92
C GLU A 67 -2.40 -2.14 9.40
N ALA A 68 -2.58 -3.32 8.78
CA ALA A 68 -2.73 -3.43 7.32
C ALA A 68 -3.91 -2.60 6.82
N ARG A 69 -5.03 -2.64 7.55
CA ARG A 69 -6.19 -1.78 7.26
C ARG A 69 -5.97 -0.30 7.59
N ALA A 70 -5.09 0.03 8.52
CA ALA A 70 -4.77 1.42 8.83
C ALA A 70 -3.88 2.06 7.74
N THR A 71 -2.97 1.28 7.15
CA THR A 71 -2.03 1.74 6.11
C THR A 71 -2.58 1.63 4.69
N GLY A 72 -3.65 0.87 4.46
CA GLY A 72 -4.34 0.82 3.17
C GLY A 72 -5.15 2.08 2.87
N LEU A 73 -5.46 2.25 1.59
CA LEU A 73 -6.28 3.34 1.04
C LEU A 73 -7.21 2.76 -0.02
N ASP A 74 -8.42 3.29 -0.10
CA ASP A 74 -9.38 2.98 -1.17
C ASP A 74 -8.87 3.49 -2.54
N LEU A 75 -8.49 2.58 -3.42
CA LEU A 75 -7.97 2.81 -4.76
C LEU A 75 -9.05 2.75 -5.84
N ASN A 76 -10.13 2.00 -5.66
CA ASN A 76 -11.16 1.81 -6.71
C ASN A 76 -12.42 2.69 -6.47
N GLY A 77 -12.55 3.31 -5.30
CA GLY A 77 -13.65 4.19 -4.90
C GLY A 77 -14.86 3.46 -4.30
N ASP A 78 -14.69 2.22 -3.82
CA ASP A 78 -15.77 1.42 -3.26
C ASP A 78 -15.93 1.55 -1.73
N GLU A 79 -15.19 2.49 -1.12
CA GLU A 79 -15.14 2.76 0.32
C GLU A 79 -14.53 1.61 1.17
N MET A 80 -13.96 0.58 0.54
CA MET A 80 -13.18 -0.45 1.23
C MET A 80 -11.69 -0.11 1.25
N VAL A 81 -10.97 -0.75 2.17
CA VAL A 81 -9.52 -0.55 2.30
C VAL A 81 -8.77 -1.60 1.52
N ASP A 82 -7.93 -1.15 0.61
CA ASP A 82 -7.12 -2.01 -0.25
C ASP A 82 -5.73 -2.18 0.36
N ASN A 83 -5.45 -3.37 0.91
CA ASN A 83 -4.10 -3.73 1.35
C ASN A 83 -3.87 -5.24 1.50
N GLN A 84 -4.14 -6.02 0.45
CA GLN A 84 -3.98 -7.47 0.46
C GLN A 84 -2.54 -7.89 0.77
N VAL A 85 -1.52 -7.24 0.19
CA VAL A 85 -0.11 -7.55 0.51
C VAL A 85 0.25 -7.18 1.95
N GLY A 86 -0.33 -6.12 2.50
CA GLY A 86 -0.19 -5.80 3.93
C GLY A 86 -0.78 -6.89 4.83
N MET A 87 -1.87 -7.54 4.41
CA MET A 87 -2.43 -8.69 5.11
C MET A 87 -1.48 -9.90 5.05
N ILE A 88 -0.83 -10.15 3.91
CA ILE A 88 0.23 -11.17 3.78
C ILE A 88 1.38 -10.86 4.75
N SER A 89 1.91 -9.63 4.74
CA SER A 89 2.96 -9.18 5.68
C SER A 89 2.57 -9.46 7.13
N SER A 90 1.34 -9.10 7.52
CA SER A 90 0.87 -9.32 8.89
C SER A 90 0.76 -10.80 9.25
N THR A 91 0.40 -11.65 8.29
CA THR A 91 0.32 -13.10 8.48
C THR A 91 1.71 -13.69 8.64
N LEU A 92 2.65 -13.33 7.76
CA LEU A 92 4.05 -13.74 7.86
C LEU A 92 4.63 -13.34 9.22
N HIS A 93 4.50 -12.07 9.59
CA HIS A 93 4.96 -11.59 10.90
C HIS A 93 4.33 -12.37 12.07
N GLY A 94 3.04 -12.71 11.99
CA GLY A 94 2.37 -13.51 13.02
C GLY A 94 2.90 -14.95 13.13
N GLN A 95 3.34 -15.57 12.02
CA GLN A 95 3.87 -16.93 12.01
C GLN A 95 5.33 -17.00 12.42
N VAL A 96 6.16 -16.09 11.90
CA VAL A 96 7.62 -16.16 12.05
C VAL A 96 8.19 -15.16 13.06
N GLY A 97 7.33 -14.24 13.53
CA GLY A 97 7.59 -13.39 14.67
C GLY A 97 8.89 -12.57 14.56
N PRO A 98 9.73 -12.56 15.62
CA PRO A 98 10.97 -11.76 15.66
C PRO A 98 11.99 -12.03 14.56
N LEU A 99 11.90 -13.16 13.85
CA LEU A 99 12.78 -13.47 12.73
C LEU A 99 12.54 -12.54 11.53
N LEU A 100 11.33 -11.99 11.41
CA LEU A 100 10.89 -11.18 10.27
C LEU A 100 10.43 -9.80 10.72
N ASP A 101 11.41 -8.90 10.88
CA ASP A 101 11.19 -7.49 11.13
C ASP A 101 11.38 -6.68 9.84
N LEU A 102 10.40 -6.81 8.93
CA LEU A 102 10.42 -6.17 7.62
C LEU A 102 10.54 -4.65 7.71
N SER A 103 9.82 -4.03 8.66
CA SER A 103 9.88 -2.58 8.88
C SER A 103 11.29 -2.10 9.18
N ARG A 104 11.98 -2.75 10.12
CA ARG A 104 13.35 -2.39 10.50
C ARG A 104 14.33 -2.61 9.35
N THR A 105 14.28 -3.77 8.72
CA THR A 105 15.23 -4.12 7.67
C THR A 105 15.05 -3.23 6.43
N ALA A 106 13.81 -3.05 5.95
CA ALA A 106 13.53 -2.16 4.84
C ALA A 106 13.91 -0.70 5.17
N SER A 107 13.60 -0.21 6.38
CA SER A 107 14.01 1.14 6.80
C SER A 107 15.52 1.33 6.80
N ALA A 108 16.30 0.32 7.21
CA ALA A 108 17.75 0.38 7.12
C ALA A 108 18.21 0.55 5.66
N ARG A 109 17.61 -0.20 4.72
CA ARG A 109 17.90 -0.11 3.28
C ARG A 109 17.51 1.25 2.68
N PHE A 110 16.34 1.79 3.03
CA PHE A 110 15.93 3.15 2.63
C PHE A 110 16.86 4.23 3.18
N ALA A 111 17.43 4.03 4.36
CA ALA A 111 18.40 4.96 4.92
C ALA A 111 19.76 4.88 4.17
N SER A 112 20.20 3.70 3.75
CA SER A 112 21.53 3.49 3.15
C SER A 112 21.58 3.61 1.63
N ASP A 113 20.88 2.74 0.92
CA ASP A 113 21.20 2.36 -0.46
C ASP A 113 20.01 2.42 -1.42
N ILE A 114 18.78 2.39 -0.89
CA ILE A 114 17.58 2.61 -1.70
C ILE A 114 17.26 4.09 -1.74
N THR A 115 17.13 4.64 -2.94
CA THR A 115 16.66 6.01 -3.15
C THR A 115 15.24 5.96 -3.64
N TRP A 116 14.33 6.44 -2.79
CA TRP A 116 12.94 6.69 -3.12
C TRP A 116 12.58 8.06 -2.60
N THR A 117 12.17 8.95 -3.48
CA THR A 117 11.90 10.35 -3.13
C THR A 117 10.47 10.74 -3.43
N ILE A 118 9.95 11.60 -2.58
CA ILE A 118 8.63 12.22 -2.67
C ILE A 118 8.85 13.71 -2.85
N ALA A 119 8.40 14.29 -3.95
CA ALA A 119 8.43 15.72 -4.18
C ALA A 119 7.01 16.29 -4.04
N VAL A 120 6.85 17.33 -3.21
CA VAL A 120 5.56 17.98 -2.97
C VAL A 120 5.58 19.39 -3.56
N GLN A 121 4.60 19.69 -4.41
CA GLN A 121 4.32 21.03 -4.92
C GLN A 121 2.95 21.45 -4.43
N HIS A 122 2.90 22.59 -3.75
CA HIS A 122 1.65 23.22 -3.33
C HIS A 122 1.13 24.09 -4.46
N CYS A 123 -0.15 23.95 -4.80
CA CYS A 123 -0.78 24.68 -5.89
C CYS A 123 -1.85 25.64 -5.32
N PRO A 124 -2.33 26.62 -6.12
CA PRO A 124 -3.49 27.42 -5.75
C PRO A 124 -4.71 26.57 -5.40
N ASP A 125 -5.69 27.18 -4.70
CA ASP A 125 -6.97 26.55 -4.34
C ASP A 125 -6.85 25.23 -3.54
N ALA A 126 -5.82 25.13 -2.69
CA ALA A 126 -5.51 23.95 -1.89
C ALA A 126 -5.23 22.68 -2.72
N GLY A 127 -4.82 22.84 -3.99
CA GLY A 127 -4.29 21.75 -4.81
C GLY A 127 -2.89 21.33 -4.38
N ALA A 128 -2.51 20.10 -4.70
CA ALA A 128 -1.14 19.61 -4.54
C ALA A 128 -0.77 18.64 -5.66
N VAL A 129 0.48 18.69 -6.09
CA VAL A 129 1.10 17.68 -6.95
C VAL A 129 2.17 16.96 -6.14
N VAL A 130 2.05 15.64 -6.05
CA VAL A 130 3.01 14.78 -5.38
C VAL A 130 3.69 13.89 -6.42
N SER A 131 5.01 14.00 -6.55
CA SER A 131 5.78 13.14 -7.45
C SER A 131 6.51 12.07 -6.66
N LEU A 132 6.39 10.82 -7.08
CA LEU A 132 7.19 9.70 -6.58
C LEU A 132 8.33 9.45 -7.57
N THR A 133 9.56 9.31 -7.09
CA THR A 133 10.71 8.99 -7.93
C THR A 133 11.51 7.83 -7.35
N SER A 134 11.66 6.78 -8.14
CA SER A 134 12.43 5.58 -7.78
C SER A 134 13.91 5.74 -8.15
N SER A 135 14.74 4.79 -7.70
CA SER A 135 16.17 4.79 -8.02
C SER A 135 16.47 4.49 -9.49
N THR A 136 15.48 4.01 -10.26
CA THR A 136 15.57 3.80 -11.71
C THR A 136 15.36 5.10 -12.49
N GLY A 137 14.88 6.15 -11.83
CA GLY A 137 14.53 7.43 -12.44
C GLY A 137 13.10 7.52 -12.95
N SER A 138 12.27 6.48 -12.76
CA SER A 138 10.83 6.54 -13.03
C SER A 138 10.19 7.62 -12.15
N VAL A 139 9.38 8.49 -12.75
CA VAL A 139 8.67 9.58 -12.06
C VAL A 139 7.18 9.39 -12.27
N SER A 140 6.42 9.30 -11.18
CA SER A 140 4.97 9.21 -11.22
C SER A 140 4.35 10.40 -10.51
N GLN A 141 3.37 11.03 -11.15
CA GLN A 141 2.72 12.23 -10.63
C GLN A 141 1.32 11.88 -10.10
N LEU A 142 1.08 12.26 -8.86
CA LEU A 142 -0.18 12.13 -8.15
C LEU A 142 -0.75 13.54 -7.98
N ILE A 143 -2.02 13.71 -8.34
CA ILE A 143 -2.72 14.99 -8.24
C ILE A 143 -3.71 14.89 -7.10
N GLY A 144 -3.74 15.90 -6.24
CA GLY A 144 -4.49 15.85 -5.01
C GLY A 144 -4.94 17.19 -4.48
N ARG A 145 -5.52 17.13 -3.29
CA ARG A 145 -5.95 18.31 -2.52
C ARG A 145 -5.49 18.20 -1.09
N MET A 146 -5.25 19.35 -0.48
CA MET A 146 -5.04 19.47 0.95
C MET A 146 -6.39 19.59 1.66
N ARG A 147 -6.60 18.77 2.69
CA ARG A 147 -7.75 18.82 3.60
C ARG A 147 -7.27 18.64 5.01
N ASP A 148 -7.58 19.58 5.89
CA ASP A 148 -7.22 19.54 7.32
C ASP A 148 -5.72 19.27 7.58
N GLY A 149 -4.84 19.85 6.75
CA GLY A 149 -3.39 19.68 6.84
C GLY A 149 -2.87 18.33 6.32
N VAL A 150 -3.70 17.55 5.62
CA VAL A 150 -3.32 16.30 4.97
C VAL A 150 -3.51 16.45 3.45
N ILE A 151 -2.48 16.11 2.69
CA ILE A 151 -2.55 15.99 1.23
C ILE A 151 -3.06 14.59 0.91
N VAL A 152 -4.15 14.51 0.16
CA VAL A 152 -4.65 13.26 -0.43
C VAL A 152 -4.51 13.39 -1.94
N ALA A 153 -3.63 12.59 -2.54
CA ALA A 153 -3.38 12.62 -3.99
C ALA A 153 -3.54 11.24 -4.60
N THR A 154 -4.01 11.21 -5.85
CA THR A 154 -4.20 9.99 -6.63
C THR A 154 -3.59 10.20 -8.01
N GLY A 155 -3.03 9.16 -8.59
CA GLY A 155 -2.55 9.20 -9.95
C GLY A 155 -2.45 7.80 -10.54
N TYR A 156 -2.10 7.79 -11.81
CA TYR A 156 -1.72 6.60 -12.53
C TYR A 156 -0.21 6.44 -12.44
N GLU A 157 0.25 5.20 -12.55
CA GLU A 157 1.67 4.89 -12.50
C GLU A 157 2.27 5.07 -11.08
N GLY A 158 3.42 4.45 -10.89
CA GLY A 158 4.10 4.36 -9.61
C GLY A 158 5.07 3.20 -9.65
N GLU A 159 6.06 3.20 -8.78
CA GLU A 159 6.87 2.02 -8.53
C GLU A 159 7.05 1.84 -7.03
N LEU A 160 7.04 0.58 -6.59
CA LEU A 160 7.32 0.19 -5.21
C LEU A 160 8.45 -0.85 -5.18
N PRO A 161 9.47 -0.71 -4.30
CA PRO A 161 10.59 -1.64 -4.26
C PRO A 161 10.22 -2.87 -3.42
N VAL A 162 9.39 -3.75 -3.99
CA VAL A 162 8.77 -4.88 -3.28
C VAL A 162 9.82 -5.82 -2.69
N SER A 163 10.89 -6.14 -3.43
CA SER A 163 11.94 -7.01 -2.89
C SER A 163 12.63 -6.40 -1.68
N THR A 164 12.84 -5.08 -1.65
CA THR A 164 13.39 -4.39 -0.46
C THR A 164 12.46 -4.50 0.73
N LEU A 165 11.15 -4.38 0.52
CA LEU A 165 10.14 -4.43 1.58
C LEU A 165 10.01 -5.83 2.22
N PHE A 166 10.41 -6.87 1.50
CA PHE A 166 10.35 -8.27 1.94
C PHE A 166 11.74 -8.92 2.12
N ASP A 167 12.81 -8.14 2.05
CA ASP A 167 14.17 -8.57 2.37
C ASP A 167 14.39 -8.61 3.87
N ALA A 168 13.98 -9.72 4.49
CA ALA A 168 14.16 -9.97 5.92
C ALA A 168 15.62 -9.86 6.38
N GLY A 169 16.56 -10.31 5.53
CA GLY A 169 17.99 -10.35 5.81
C GLY A 169 18.72 -9.03 5.58
N GLY A 170 18.14 -8.12 4.79
CA GLY A 170 18.74 -6.84 4.43
C GLY A 170 19.92 -6.98 3.46
N THR A 171 20.04 -8.13 2.81
CA THR A 171 21.17 -8.50 1.95
C THR A 171 20.80 -8.62 0.48
N PHE A 172 19.50 -8.54 0.13
CA PHE A 172 19.04 -8.73 -1.24
C PHE A 172 19.30 -7.46 -2.08
N VAL A 173 20.15 -7.57 -3.10
CA VAL A 173 20.71 -6.39 -3.80
C VAL A 173 19.68 -5.69 -4.69
N ASP A 174 18.87 -6.47 -5.43
CA ASP A 174 17.89 -5.92 -6.37
C ASP A 174 16.67 -5.38 -5.62
N PRO A 175 16.34 -4.07 -5.73
CA PRO A 175 15.21 -3.50 -5.01
C PRO A 175 13.86 -4.09 -5.40
N GLY A 176 13.75 -4.70 -6.59
CA GLY A 176 12.52 -5.29 -7.10
C GLY A 176 11.41 -4.25 -7.28
N TRP A 177 11.68 -3.21 -8.05
CA TRP A 177 10.70 -2.19 -8.38
C TRP A 177 9.57 -2.78 -9.23
N VAL A 178 8.35 -2.76 -8.68
CA VAL A 178 7.14 -3.21 -9.36
C VAL A 178 6.32 -1.99 -9.74
N ALA A 179 5.97 -1.89 -11.02
CA ALA A 179 5.13 -0.82 -11.54
C ALA A 179 3.69 -0.95 -11.02
N ALA A 180 3.06 0.18 -10.72
CA ALA A 180 1.69 0.28 -10.29
C ALA A 180 0.79 0.81 -11.41
N ALA A 181 -0.39 0.21 -11.62
CA ALA A 181 -1.40 0.77 -12.52
C ALA A 181 -2.05 2.04 -11.93
N ARG A 182 -2.14 2.10 -10.59
CA ARG A 182 -2.73 3.21 -9.85
C ARG A 182 -2.04 3.37 -8.51
N ALA A 183 -1.93 4.60 -8.04
CA ALA A 183 -1.42 4.90 -6.71
C ALA A 183 -2.26 5.99 -6.02
N LYS A 184 -2.37 5.88 -4.70
CA LYS A 184 -2.96 6.88 -3.83
C LYS A 184 -2.03 7.12 -2.65
N ILE A 185 -1.91 8.37 -2.24
CA ILE A 185 -1.06 8.78 -1.13
C ILE A 185 -1.83 9.70 -0.20
N GLU A 186 -1.66 9.47 1.11
CA GLU A 186 -2.01 10.41 2.16
C GLU A 186 -0.74 10.88 2.85
N LEU A 187 -0.50 12.18 2.88
CA LEU A 187 0.73 12.77 3.38
C LEU A 187 0.43 13.92 4.34
N ARG A 188 1.16 13.97 5.44
CA ARG A 188 1.15 15.04 6.43
C ARG A 188 2.54 15.66 6.51
N GLU A 189 2.60 16.97 6.35
CA GLU A 189 3.82 17.73 6.64
C GLU A 189 3.92 17.96 8.15
N LEU A 190 4.99 17.46 8.75
CA LEU A 190 5.24 17.60 10.18
C LEU A 190 5.97 18.91 10.47
N ASP A 191 6.96 19.22 9.65
CA ASP A 191 7.72 20.45 9.62
C ASP A 191 8.40 20.61 8.24
N ALA A 192 9.18 21.68 8.06
CA ALA A 192 9.83 22.00 6.79
C ALA A 192 10.82 20.95 6.26
N ASN A 193 11.22 19.98 7.09
CA ASN A 193 12.20 18.95 6.74
C ASN A 193 11.65 17.54 6.87
N ARG A 194 10.40 17.35 7.30
CA ARG A 194 9.85 16.03 7.60
C ARG A 194 8.39 15.89 7.17
N ILE A 195 8.12 14.77 6.54
CA ILE A 195 6.78 14.32 6.19
C ILE A 195 6.57 12.90 6.70
N GLU A 196 5.31 12.57 6.98
CA GLU A 196 4.86 11.20 7.22
C GLU A 196 3.63 10.92 6.36
N GLY A 197 3.37 9.66 6.08
CA GLY A 197 2.21 9.31 5.29
C GLY A 197 2.02 7.82 5.09
N LYS A 198 1.08 7.52 4.22
CA LYS A 198 0.87 6.18 3.68
C LYS A 198 0.64 6.25 2.19
N VAL A 199 1.13 5.24 1.49
CA VAL A 199 0.95 5.08 0.05
C VAL A 199 0.39 3.70 -0.21
N THR A 200 -0.61 3.62 -1.08
CA THR A 200 -1.20 2.37 -1.55
C THR A 200 -1.12 2.33 -3.06
N MET A 201 -0.67 1.20 -3.59
CA MET A 201 -0.47 0.97 -5.02
C MET A 201 -1.23 -0.27 -5.47
N ALA A 202 -1.77 -0.20 -6.68
CA ALA A 202 -2.34 -1.34 -7.40
C ALA A 202 -1.27 -1.93 -8.31
N LEU A 203 -0.67 -3.03 -7.89
CA LEU A 203 0.47 -3.67 -8.52
C LEU A 203 0.02 -4.84 -9.41
N ASP A 204 0.86 -5.19 -10.37
CA ASP A 204 0.70 -6.45 -11.11
C ASP A 204 0.95 -7.65 -10.19
N SER A 205 0.04 -8.62 -10.15
CA SER A 205 0.10 -9.76 -9.23
C SER A 205 1.29 -10.68 -9.49
N GLU A 206 1.60 -10.96 -10.77
CA GLU A 206 2.67 -11.89 -11.15
C GLU A 206 4.04 -11.27 -10.84
N ALA A 207 4.26 -10.02 -11.26
CA ALA A 207 5.47 -9.27 -10.96
C ALA A 207 5.66 -9.06 -9.45
N THR A 208 4.57 -8.83 -8.71
CA THR A 208 4.63 -8.73 -7.24
C THR A 208 5.02 -10.05 -6.61
N LEU A 209 4.41 -11.17 -7.02
CA LEU A 209 4.74 -12.49 -6.50
C LEU A 209 6.21 -12.84 -6.75
N GLU A 210 6.72 -12.58 -7.95
CA GLU A 210 8.13 -12.80 -8.26
C GLU A 210 9.05 -11.93 -7.39
N ALA A 211 8.73 -10.64 -7.24
CA ALA A 211 9.49 -9.71 -6.40
C ALA A 211 9.44 -10.07 -4.90
N LEU A 212 8.35 -10.68 -4.42
CA LEU A 212 8.25 -11.23 -3.06
C LEU A 212 9.10 -12.49 -2.89
N ALA A 213 9.02 -13.42 -3.85
CA ALA A 213 9.68 -14.72 -3.77
C ALA A 213 11.21 -14.58 -3.75
N ARG A 214 11.77 -13.70 -4.56
CA ARG A 214 13.23 -13.52 -4.70
C ARG A 214 14.00 -13.29 -3.37
N PRO A 215 13.63 -12.33 -2.50
CA PRO A 215 14.29 -12.16 -1.20
C PRO A 215 13.86 -13.17 -0.15
N LEU A 216 12.64 -13.71 -0.22
CA LEU A 216 12.14 -14.69 0.76
C LEU A 216 12.79 -16.06 0.59
N THR A 217 13.08 -16.48 -0.64
CA THR A 217 13.73 -17.76 -0.96
C THR A 217 15.03 -17.99 -0.18
N PRO A 218 16.07 -17.12 -0.30
CA PRO A 218 17.31 -17.31 0.45
C PRO A 218 17.11 -17.16 1.96
N PHE A 219 16.12 -16.37 2.41
CA PHE A 219 15.80 -16.25 3.83
C PHE A 219 15.21 -17.55 4.39
N PHE A 220 14.30 -18.19 3.65
CA PHE A 220 13.68 -19.46 4.03
C PHE A 220 14.72 -20.59 4.09
N ASN A 221 15.58 -20.69 3.07
CA ASN A 221 16.65 -21.69 3.03
C ASN A 221 17.70 -21.48 4.13
N ALA A 222 17.85 -20.26 4.66
CA ALA A 222 18.74 -19.96 5.77
C ALA A 222 18.16 -20.30 7.16
N HIS A 223 16.85 -20.54 7.26
CA HIS A 223 16.15 -20.82 8.53
C HIS A 223 15.18 -22.00 8.41
N PRO A 224 15.66 -23.18 7.96
CA PRO A 224 14.76 -24.27 7.60
C PRO A 224 14.04 -24.90 8.79
N GLU A 225 14.65 -24.90 9.98
CA GLU A 225 14.02 -25.45 11.18
C GLU A 225 12.90 -24.54 11.71
N GLU A 226 13.11 -23.22 11.66
CA GLU A 226 12.14 -22.24 12.12
C GLU A 226 10.98 -22.05 11.13
N LEU A 227 11.21 -22.38 9.85
CA LEU A 227 10.29 -22.15 8.75
C LEU A 227 9.85 -23.46 8.06
N ALA A 228 9.97 -24.59 8.76
CA ALA A 228 9.63 -25.91 8.23
C ALA A 228 8.23 -25.95 7.59
N PHE A 229 7.24 -25.27 8.17
CA PHE A 229 5.89 -25.17 7.58
C PHE A 229 5.89 -24.57 6.17
N PHE A 230 6.70 -23.54 5.91
CA PHE A 230 6.78 -22.92 4.59
C PHE A 230 7.56 -23.79 3.61
N ILE A 231 8.63 -24.44 4.08
CA ILE A 231 9.41 -25.38 3.27
C ILE A 231 8.51 -26.54 2.84
N ASP A 232 7.88 -27.24 3.78
CA ASP A 232 6.96 -28.36 3.51
C ASP A 232 5.82 -28.00 2.55
N TYR A 233 5.45 -26.72 2.45
CA TYR A 233 4.38 -26.26 1.57
C TYR A 233 4.88 -25.86 0.17
N PHE A 234 6.05 -25.24 0.09
CA PHE A 234 6.56 -24.69 -1.17
C PHE A 234 7.52 -25.63 -1.90
N ASP A 235 8.20 -26.54 -1.19
CA ASP A 235 9.18 -27.50 -1.71
C ASP A 235 8.44 -28.64 -2.45
N ASP A 236 8.26 -28.50 -3.77
CA ASP A 236 7.46 -29.43 -4.58
C ASP A 236 8.23 -30.71 -4.92
N ASP A 237 9.57 -30.62 -5.00
CA ASP A 237 10.43 -31.77 -5.28
C ASP A 237 11.00 -32.49 -4.03
N GLU A 238 10.69 -31.95 -2.84
CA GLU A 238 11.04 -32.47 -1.51
C GLU A 238 12.56 -32.56 -1.28
N ASP A 239 13.36 -31.67 -1.88
CA ASP A 239 14.82 -31.66 -1.73
C ASP A 239 15.33 -30.87 -0.50
N GLY A 240 14.44 -30.15 0.18
CA GLY A 240 14.71 -29.33 1.35
C GLY A 240 15.30 -27.95 1.02
N GLN A 241 15.26 -27.50 -0.23
CA GLN A 241 15.73 -26.20 -0.69
C GLN A 241 14.67 -25.54 -1.58
N LEU A 242 14.13 -24.42 -1.11
CA LEU A 242 13.20 -23.65 -1.91
C LEU A 242 13.91 -22.93 -3.06
N THR A 243 13.24 -22.90 -4.20
CA THR A 243 13.56 -22.08 -5.36
C THR A 243 12.51 -20.97 -5.55
N VAL A 244 12.84 -19.95 -6.35
CA VAL A 244 11.88 -18.90 -6.70
C VAL A 244 10.74 -19.51 -7.53
N GLU A 245 11.08 -20.41 -8.45
CA GLU A 245 10.16 -21.13 -9.31
C GLU A 245 9.12 -21.91 -8.49
N GLU A 246 9.53 -22.62 -7.44
CA GLU A 246 8.62 -23.35 -6.56
C GLU A 246 7.67 -22.44 -5.78
N ILE A 247 8.19 -21.38 -5.16
CA ILE A 247 7.36 -20.43 -4.41
C ILE A 247 6.32 -19.80 -5.36
N THR A 248 6.74 -19.37 -6.55
CA THR A 248 5.85 -18.74 -7.54
C THR A 248 4.87 -19.73 -8.19
N ALA A 249 5.22 -21.01 -8.29
CA ALA A 249 4.34 -22.06 -8.81
C ALA A 249 3.30 -22.53 -7.77
N SER A 250 3.52 -22.27 -6.48
CA SER A 250 2.62 -22.78 -5.44
C SER A 250 1.23 -22.13 -5.46
N ASN A 251 0.20 -22.95 -5.28
CA ASN A 251 -1.20 -22.50 -5.26
C ASN A 251 -1.49 -21.52 -4.11
N LEU A 252 -0.83 -21.69 -2.95
CA LEU A 252 -0.99 -20.76 -1.84
C LEU A 252 -0.42 -19.40 -2.17
N ALA A 253 0.78 -19.34 -2.74
CA ALA A 253 1.42 -18.08 -3.07
C ALA A 253 0.58 -17.33 -4.10
N GLN A 254 0.16 -18.02 -5.17
CA GLN A 254 -0.75 -17.48 -6.19
C GLN A 254 -2.08 -17.01 -5.61
N SER A 255 -2.68 -17.78 -4.68
CA SER A 255 -3.94 -17.39 -4.04
C SER A 255 -3.77 -16.18 -3.11
N LEU A 256 -2.64 -16.05 -2.42
CA LEU A 256 -2.38 -14.93 -1.52
C LEU A 256 -2.13 -13.63 -2.29
N THR A 257 -1.47 -13.73 -3.45
CA THR A 257 -1.15 -12.60 -4.34
C THR A 257 -2.15 -12.44 -5.50
N ALA A 258 -3.28 -13.14 -5.45
CA ALA A 258 -4.33 -12.99 -6.44
C ALA A 258 -4.85 -11.53 -6.44
N PRO A 259 -5.22 -10.99 -7.60
CA PRO A 259 -5.80 -9.66 -7.67
C PRO A 259 -7.00 -9.48 -6.73
N ASP A 260 -7.01 -8.40 -5.96
CA ASP A 260 -8.12 -8.00 -5.07
C ASP A 260 -8.80 -6.70 -5.53
N LEU A 261 -8.28 -6.08 -6.60
CA LEU A 261 -8.82 -4.85 -7.18
C LEU A 261 -9.31 -5.06 -8.61
N ASP A 262 -10.51 -4.56 -8.88
CA ASP A 262 -11.03 -4.38 -10.23
C ASP A 262 -10.85 -2.92 -10.68
N LEU A 263 -9.84 -2.66 -11.51
CA LEU A 263 -9.59 -1.34 -12.09
C LEU A 263 -10.00 -1.29 -13.57
N PRO A 264 -10.24 -0.09 -14.14
CA PRO A 264 -10.48 0.05 -15.58
C PRO A 264 -9.33 -0.48 -16.45
N SER A 265 -8.10 -0.49 -15.92
CA SER A 265 -6.90 -1.04 -16.58
C SER A 265 -6.78 -2.56 -16.49
N GLY A 266 -7.62 -3.22 -15.69
CA GLY A 266 -7.57 -4.64 -15.42
C GLY A 266 -7.49 -4.97 -13.92
N PRO A 267 -7.51 -6.27 -13.58
CA PRO A 267 -7.36 -6.71 -12.20
C PRO A 267 -5.96 -6.38 -11.67
N ALA A 268 -5.85 -6.02 -10.39
CA ALA A 268 -4.58 -5.69 -9.75
C ALA A 268 -4.55 -6.14 -8.27
N LEU A 269 -3.34 -6.21 -7.70
CA LEU A 269 -3.08 -6.54 -6.31
C LEU A 269 -2.77 -5.28 -5.50
N SER A 270 -3.45 -5.06 -4.38
CA SER A 270 -3.27 -3.89 -3.53
C SER A 270 -2.13 -4.04 -2.53
N PHE A 271 -1.29 -3.01 -2.43
CA PHE A 271 -0.22 -2.95 -1.43
C PHE A 271 -0.07 -1.55 -0.85
N GLY A 272 -0.36 -1.42 0.45
CA GLY A 272 -0.26 -0.20 1.24
C GLY A 272 0.77 -0.26 2.38
N ILE A 273 1.64 0.75 2.46
CA ILE A 273 2.64 0.91 3.52
C ILE A 273 2.58 2.29 4.15
N GLY A 274 3.01 2.40 5.40
CA GLY A 274 3.32 3.69 6.02
C GLY A 274 4.76 4.10 5.72
N PHE A 275 5.05 5.39 5.75
CA PHE A 275 6.41 5.91 5.59
C PHE A 275 6.66 7.19 6.40
N ALA A 276 7.94 7.47 6.64
CA ALA A 276 8.43 8.78 7.00
C ALA A 276 9.59 9.17 6.09
N ALA A 277 9.64 10.44 5.70
CA ALA A 277 10.65 10.96 4.79
C ALA A 277 11.22 12.29 5.29
N THR A 278 12.48 12.54 4.93
CA THR A 278 13.24 13.71 5.35
C THR A 278 13.86 14.40 4.15
N ARG A 279 14.04 15.72 4.22
CA ARG A 279 14.69 16.51 3.17
C ARG A 279 16.17 16.18 3.00
#